data_AF-A0A4Y7LAZ7-F1
#
_entry.id   AF-A0A4Y7LAZ7-F1
#
_cell.length_a   1.000
_cell.length_b   1.000
_cell.length_c   1.000
_cell.angle_alpha   90.00
_cell.angle_beta   90.00
_cell.angle_gamma   90.00
#
_symmetry.space_group_name_H-M   'P 1'
#
loop_
_entity.id
_entity.type
_entity.pdbx_description
1 polymer ?
#
loop_
_entity_poly.entity_id
_entity_poly.type
_entity_poly.pdbx_seq_one_letter_code
_entity_poly.pdbx_strand_id
1 'polypeptide(L)'
;MAPKAIKEIRKFAQKSMGTKDVRVDVKLNKHIWSKGIRSVPRRVRVRIARKRNDDEDAKEELYSLVTVAEIPAEGLKGLGTKVVEEAED
;
A
#
# COMPACT_ATOMS: atom_id res chain seq x y z
N MET A 1 -14.91 -9.79 -3.12
CA MET A 1 -14.61 -8.55 -2.39
C MET A 1 -13.12 -8.25 -2.37
N ALA A 2 -12.25 -9.24 -2.10
CA ALA A 2 -10.79 -9.05 -2.11
C ALA A 2 -10.22 -8.41 -3.40
N PRO A 3 -10.60 -8.83 -4.62
CA PRO A 3 -10.12 -8.17 -5.84
C PRO A 3 -10.55 -6.70 -5.96
N LYS A 4 -11.77 -6.36 -5.50
CA LYS A 4 -12.26 -4.98 -5.47
C LYS A 4 -11.49 -4.14 -4.45
N ALA A 5 -11.17 -4.70 -3.28
CA ALA A 5 -10.38 -4.03 -2.25
C ALA A 5 -8.98 -3.65 -2.76
N ILE A 6 -8.31 -4.56 -3.49
CA ILE A 6 -6.98 -4.27 -4.07
C ILE A 6 -7.07 -3.16 -5.12
N LYS A 7 -8.11 -3.17 -5.97
CA LYS A 7 -8.35 -2.09 -6.94
C LYS A 7 -8.55 -0.74 -6.24
N GLU A 8 -9.30 -0.71 -5.14
CA GLU A 8 -9.54 0.52 -4.38
C GLU A 8 -8.24 1.03 -3.71
N ILE A 9 -7.41 0.13 -3.17
CA ILE A 9 -6.09 0.49 -2.61
C ILE A 9 -5.20 1.10 -3.69
N ARG A 10 -5.17 0.52 -4.90
CA ARG A 10 -4.42 1.07 -6.03
C ARG A 10 -4.91 2.46 -6.41
N LYS A 11 -6.23 2.65 -6.52
CA LYS A 11 -6.86 3.94 -6.82
C LYS A 11 -6.54 5.00 -5.76
N PHE A 12 -6.55 4.61 -4.49
CA PHE A 12 -6.19 5.49 -3.38
C PHE A 12 -4.72 5.93 -3.44
N ALA A 13 -3.80 4.99 -3.69
CA ALA A 13 -2.37 5.29 -3.83
C ALA A 13 -2.11 6.19 -5.05
N GLN A 14 -2.74 5.88 -6.19
CA GLN A 14 -2.64 6.68 -7.40
C GLN A 14 -3.11 8.13 -7.18
N LYS A 15 -4.24 8.32 -6.49
CA LYS A 15 -4.77 9.67 -6.19
C LYS A 15 -3.91 10.42 -5.18
N SER A 16 -3.41 9.75 -4.15
CA SER A 16 -2.69 10.40 -3.04
C SER A 16 -1.25 10.74 -3.41
N MET A 17 -0.57 9.89 -4.19
CA MET A 17 0.84 10.07 -4.56
C MET A 17 1.03 10.65 -5.97
N GLY A 18 -0.01 10.68 -6.80
CA GLY A 18 0.03 11.20 -8.17
C GLY A 18 0.82 10.34 -9.16
N THR A 19 1.10 9.07 -8.85
CA THR A 19 1.83 8.15 -9.73
C THR A 19 0.88 7.18 -10.43
N LYS A 20 1.06 6.95 -11.73
CA LYS A 20 0.27 5.93 -12.46
C LYS A 20 0.74 4.51 -12.18
N ASP A 21 2.04 4.30 -11.98
CA ASP A 21 2.57 3.00 -11.54
C ASP A 21 2.38 2.84 -10.03
N VAL A 22 1.62 1.82 -9.65
CA VAL A 22 1.35 1.45 -8.25
C VAL A 22 1.63 -0.04 -8.06
N ARG A 23 2.70 -0.32 -7.33
CA ARG A 23 3.15 -1.68 -7.00
C ARG A 23 2.64 -2.04 -5.61
N VAL A 24 1.86 -3.12 -5.53
CA VAL A 24 1.30 -3.63 -4.28
C VAL A 24 2.17 -4.79 -3.82
N ASP A 25 2.72 -4.69 -2.60
CA ASP A 25 3.57 -5.73 -2.05
C ASP A 25 2.81 -7.06 -1.85
N VAL A 26 3.55 -8.16 -1.95
CA VAL A 26 3.01 -9.52 -1.82
C VAL A 26 2.48 -9.76 -0.40
N LYS A 27 3.10 -9.18 0.65
CA LYS A 27 2.59 -9.32 2.03
C LYS A 27 1.23 -8.64 2.19
N LEU A 28 1.04 -7.48 1.56
CA LEU A 28 -0.25 -6.76 1.57
C LEU A 28 -1.31 -7.56 0.84
N ASN A 29 -0.97 -8.13 -0.32
CA ASN A 29 -1.88 -9.02 -1.03
C ASN A 29 -2.27 -10.22 -0.15
N LYS A 30 -1.30 -10.96 0.39
CA LYS A 30 -1.58 -12.11 1.29
C LYS A 30 -2.46 -11.71 2.48
N HIS A 31 -2.22 -10.56 3.09
CA HIS A 31 -3.04 -10.07 4.21
C HIS A 31 -4.50 -9.84 3.80
N ILE A 32 -4.74 -9.23 2.66
CA ILE A 32 -6.10 -8.98 2.13
C ILE A 32 -6.81 -10.30 1.81
N TRP A 33 -6.09 -11.27 1.26
CA TRP A 33 -6.63 -12.58 0.86
C TRP A 33 -6.71 -13.59 2.01
N SER A 34 -6.10 -13.32 3.17
CA SER A 34 -5.99 -14.26 4.31
C SER A 34 -7.34 -14.78 4.83
N LYS A 35 -8.40 -13.97 4.76
CA LYS A 35 -9.75 -14.31 5.20
C LYS A 35 -10.66 -14.79 4.06
N GLY A 36 -10.11 -14.97 2.86
CA GLY A 36 -10.81 -15.42 1.66
C GLY A 36 -11.43 -14.29 0.82
N ILE A 37 -12.06 -14.67 -0.29
CA ILE A 37 -12.53 -13.70 -1.32
C ILE A 37 -13.68 -12.80 -0.86
N ARG A 38 -14.54 -13.28 0.04
CA ARG A 38 -15.73 -12.57 0.54
C ARG A 38 -15.46 -11.80 1.84
N SER A 39 -14.54 -12.26 2.68
CA SER A 39 -14.23 -11.61 3.95
C SER A 39 -12.92 -10.85 3.83
N VAL A 40 -13.00 -9.54 3.63
CA VAL A 40 -11.84 -8.65 3.63
C VAL A 40 -11.68 -7.97 5.00
N PRO A 41 -10.44 -7.75 5.49
CA PRO A 41 -10.22 -6.95 6.69
C PRO A 41 -10.87 -5.56 6.55
N ARG A 42 -11.60 -5.12 7.59
CA ARG A 42 -12.34 -3.84 7.57
C ARG A 42 -11.42 -2.62 7.57
N ARG A 43 -10.25 -2.73 8.20
CA ARG A 43 -9.22 -1.68 8.27
C ARG A 43 -7.86 -2.32 8.11
N VAL A 44 -7.03 -1.75 7.24
CA VAL A 44 -5.64 -2.15 7.01
C VAL A 44 -4.80 -0.89 7.08
N ARG A 45 -3.68 -0.94 7.79
CA ARG A 45 -2.70 0.14 7.80
C ARG A 45 -1.67 -0.15 6.73
N VAL A 46 -1.52 0.79 5.81
CA VAL A 46 -0.58 0.67 4.69
C VAL A 46 0.46 1.78 4.79
N ARG A 47 1.68 1.47 4.40
CA ARG A 47 2.74 2.44 4.16
C ARG A 47 2.86 2.60 2.65
N ILE A 48 2.91 3.84 2.18
CA ILE A 48 3.06 4.15 0.77
C ILE A 48 4.37 4.91 0.63
N ALA A 49 5.29 4.37 -0.15
CA ALA A 49 6.56 5.00 -0.48
C ALA A 49 6.56 5.36 -1.97
N ARG A 50 6.96 6.59 -2.31
CA ARG A 50 7.16 7.01 -3.69
C ARG A 50 8.64 6.90 -4.00
N LYS A 51 9.01 6.03 -4.94
CA LYS A 51 10.39 5.75 -5.32
C LYS A 51 10.60 6.08 -6.79
N ARG A 52 11.84 6.40 -7.14
CA ARG A 52 12.27 6.57 -8.53
C ARG A 52 12.42 5.21 -9.18
N ASN A 53 12.00 5.11 -10.44
CA ASN A 53 12.17 3.92 -11.25
C ASN A 53 13.50 4.04 -12.00
N ASP A 54 14.37 3.05 -11.82
CA ASP A 54 15.72 3.04 -12.44
C ASP A 54 15.74 2.25 -13.76
N ASP A 55 14.59 1.76 -14.20
CA ASP A 55 14.44 1.03 -15.47
C ASP A 55 14.30 2.02 -16.64
N GLU A 56 15.26 2.01 -17.57
CA GLU A 56 15.30 2.92 -18.73
C GLU A 56 14.10 2.77 -19.67
N ASP A 57 13.42 1.61 -19.68
CA ASP A 57 12.23 1.37 -20.50
C ASP A 57 10.91 1.77 -19.80
N ALA A 58 10.99 2.36 -18.60
CA ALA A 58 9.81 2.75 -17.85
C ALA A 58 9.10 3.96 -18.44
N LYS A 59 7.79 3.83 -18.69
CA LYS A 59 6.92 4.94 -19.13
C LYS A 59 6.76 6.06 -18.10
N GLU A 60 7.05 5.77 -16.83
CA GLU A 60 6.86 6.70 -15.72
C GLU A 60 8.10 6.65 -14.81
N GLU A 61 8.69 7.82 -14.53
CA GLU A 61 9.92 7.96 -13.73
C GLU A 61 9.72 7.59 -12.25
N LEU A 62 8.47 7.59 -11.77
CA LEU A 62 8.14 7.43 -10.36
C LEU A 62 7.06 6.37 -10.19
N TYR A 63 7.26 5.48 -9.22
CA TYR A 63 6.27 4.48 -8.83
C TYR A 63 5.95 4.60 -7.34
N SER A 64 4.72 4.21 -6.98
CA SER A 64 4.31 4.07 -5.59
C SER A 64 4.36 2.61 -5.16
N LEU A 65 5.15 2.31 -4.13
CA LEU A 65 5.18 1.01 -3.48
C LEU A 65 4.27 1.02 -2.25
N VAL A 66 3.28 0.12 -2.23
CA VAL A 66 2.34 -0.02 -1.12
C VAL A 66 2.67 -1.28 -0.33
N THR A 67 3.07 -1.10 0.92
CA THR A 67 3.42 -2.17 1.87
C THR A 67 2.46 -2.21 3.05
N VAL A 68 2.40 -3.34 3.75
CA VAL A 68 1.69 -3.42 5.04
C VAL A 68 2.48 -2.65 6.07
N ALA A 69 1.83 -1.71 6.76
CA ALA A 69 2.43 -1.08 7.92
C ALA A 69 2.23 -1.96 9.15
N GLU A 70 3.25 -2.05 10.00
CA GLU A 70 3.13 -2.72 11.29
C GLU A 70 2.06 -2.03 12.14
N ILE A 71 1.19 -2.85 12.72
CA ILE A 71 0.13 -2.40 13.60
C ILE A 71 0.70 -2.48 15.03
N PRO A 72 0.75 -1.36 15.78
CA PRO A 72 1.15 -1.40 17.18
C PRO A 72 0.24 -2.35 17.98
N ALA A 73 0.76 -2.95 19.05
CA ALA A 73 -0.01 -3.86 19.91
C ALA A 73 -1.29 -3.21 20.48
N GLU A 74 -1.31 -1.89 20.59
CA GLU A 74 -2.42 -1.05 21.05
C GLU A 74 -3.61 -0.99 20.05
N GLY A 75 -3.43 -1.53 18.84
CA GLY A 75 -4.47 -1.64 17.81
C GLY A 75 -4.51 -0.46 16.83
N LEU A 76 -5.66 -0.24 16.19
CA LEU A 76 -5.85 0.72 15.09
C LEU A 76 -6.62 1.99 15.52
N LYS A 77 -6.93 2.14 16.81
CA LYS A 77 -7.74 3.24 17.34
C LYS A 77 -6.83 4.43 17.67
N GLY A 78 -7.22 5.63 17.25
CA GLY A 78 -6.46 6.86 17.53
C GLY A 78 -5.20 7.11 16.67
N LEU A 79 -4.80 6.16 15.82
CA LEU A 79 -3.64 6.39 14.95
C LEU A 79 -3.99 7.19 13.70
N GLY A 80 -3.57 8.46 13.67
CA GLY A 80 -3.61 9.33 12.49
C GLY A 80 -2.59 8.95 11.40
N THR A 81 -2.62 9.67 10.28
CA THR A 81 -1.59 9.59 9.23
C THR A 81 -0.28 10.14 9.76
N LYS A 82 0.80 9.36 9.65
CA LYS A 82 2.15 9.80 10.02
C LYS A 82 3.03 9.74 8.77
N VAL A 83 3.81 10.79 8.56
CA VAL A 83 4.92 10.76 7.59
C VAL A 83 5.99 9.88 8.20
N VAL A 84 6.46 8.89 7.45
CA VAL A 84 7.53 7.99 7.87
C VAL A 84 8.78 8.40 7.11
N GLU A 85 9.85 8.69 7.82
CA GLU A 85 11.17 8.87 7.25
C GLU A 85 11.70 7.47 6.89
N GLU A 86 12.08 7.25 5.63
CA GLU A 86 12.83 6.04 5.28
C GLU A 86 14.22 6.19 5.89
N ALA A 87 14.48 5.50 7.00
CA ALA A 87 15.84 5.22 7.42
C ALA A 87 16.44 4.26 6.38
N GLU A 88 17.58 4.65 5.79
CA GLU A 88 18.38 3.75 4.96
C GLU A 88 18.85 2.61 5.86
N ASP A 89 18.26 1.42 5.67
CA ASP A 89 18.82 0.14 6.13
C ASP A 89 19.72 -0.44 5.03
#